data_AF-A0A7C5DUU2-F1
#
_entry.id   AF-A0A7C5DUU2-F1
#
_cell.length_a   1.000
_cell.length_b   1.000
_cell.length_c   1.000
_cell.angle_alpha   90.00
_cell.angle_beta   90.00
_cell.angle_gamma   90.00
#
_symmetry.space_group_name_H-M   'P 1'
#
loop_
_entity.id
_entity.type
_entity.pdbx_description
1 polymer ?
#
loop_
_entity_poly.entity_id
_entity_poly.type
_entity_poly.pdbx_seq_one_letter_code
_entity_poly.pdbx_strand_id
1 'polypeptide(L)'
;MRRWKKVSLGIVGIIIIAVGIGVGWSAKKIGPIGSGFVARYICSSTFISDRDPATVYEEDLKPVNPLAAFISYTIDRKEKSVVGSMYGLSSLKAFYREGCGCSLVIDTTEKEMRAQKLVPPGFTENRPQRPEDLPWPAGSKATDASQVEGIDMARLAKAMDAAFAEPGPDNLR
;
A
#
# COMPACT_ATOMS: atom_id res chain seq x y z
N MET A 1 -28.30 -48.32 17.65
CA MET A 1 -28.29 -46.84 17.80
C MET A 1 -27.06 -46.26 18.50
N ARG A 2 -26.53 -46.83 19.60
CA ARG A 2 -25.36 -46.26 20.34
C ARG A 2 -24.00 -46.34 19.60
N ARG A 3 -23.72 -47.40 18.82
CA ARG A 3 -22.44 -47.53 18.07
C ARG A 3 -22.32 -46.55 16.90
N TRP A 4 -23.39 -46.35 16.12
CA TRP A 4 -23.40 -45.38 15.02
C TRP A 4 -23.19 -43.93 15.50
N LYS A 5 -23.80 -43.54 16.63
CA LYS A 5 -23.59 -42.21 17.23
C LYS A 5 -22.13 -41.98 17.68
N LYS A 6 -21.42 -43.04 18.10
CA LYS A 6 -20.00 -42.96 18.48
C LYS A 6 -19.07 -42.87 17.25
N VAL A 7 -19.37 -43.62 16.19
CA VAL A 7 -18.63 -43.57 14.92
C VAL A 7 -18.82 -42.22 14.23
N SER A 8 -20.05 -41.70 14.18
CA SER A 8 -20.33 -40.38 13.61
C SER A 8 -19.62 -39.27 14.37
N LEU A 9 -19.58 -39.35 15.71
CA LEU A 9 -18.86 -38.38 16.54
C LEU A 9 -17.34 -38.42 16.30
N GLY A 10 -16.77 -39.62 16.10
CA GLY A 10 -15.37 -39.79 15.74
C GLY A 10 -15.02 -39.18 14.37
N ILE A 11 -15.87 -39.41 13.36
CA ILE A 11 -15.69 -38.85 12.01
C ILE A 11 -15.79 -37.32 12.05
N VAL A 12 -16.77 -36.76 12.76
CA VAL A 12 -16.89 -35.29 12.94
C VAL A 12 -15.65 -34.72 13.62
N GLY A 13 -15.14 -35.39 14.66
CA GLY A 13 -13.89 -34.99 15.33
C GLY A 13 -12.69 -34.96 14.37
N ILE A 14 -12.53 -36.00 13.54
CA ILE A 14 -11.46 -36.07 12.53
C ILE A 14 -11.60 -34.95 11.49
N ILE A 15 -12.82 -34.68 11.02
CA ILE A 15 -13.07 -33.59 10.06
C ILE A 15 -12.70 -32.23 10.67
N ILE A 16 -13.10 -31.96 11.92
CA ILE A 16 -12.77 -30.71 12.61
C ILE A 16 -11.25 -30.55 12.74
N ILE A 17 -10.53 -31.62 13.09
CA ILE A 17 -9.07 -31.60 13.20
C ILE A 17 -8.44 -31.33 11.84
N ALA A 18 -8.88 -32.02 10.77
CA ALA A 18 -8.37 -31.82 9.42
C ALA A 18 -8.59 -30.39 8.93
N VAL A 19 -9.78 -29.82 9.16
CA VAL A 19 -10.09 -28.42 8.84
C VAL A 19 -9.23 -27.46 9.66
N GLY A 20 -9.07 -27.70 10.96
CA GLY A 20 -8.23 -26.88 11.83
C GLY A 20 -6.77 -26.84 11.36
N ILE A 21 -6.22 -27.98 10.95
CA ILE A 21 -4.86 -28.06 10.36
C ILE A 21 -4.80 -27.28 9.04
N GLY A 22 -5.78 -27.46 8.16
CA GLY A 22 -5.83 -26.76 6.86
C GLY A 22 -5.92 -25.23 7.02
N VAL A 23 -6.77 -24.76 7.93
CA VAL A 23 -6.92 -23.33 8.25
C VAL A 23 -5.65 -22.79 8.88
N GLY A 24 -5.06 -23.49 9.85
CA GLY A 24 -3.82 -23.07 10.50
C GLY A 24 -2.65 -22.96 9.52
N TRP A 25 -2.51 -23.91 8.60
CA TRP A 25 -1.47 -23.89 7.56
C TRP A 25 -1.66 -22.72 6.59
N SER A 26 -2.91 -22.45 6.20
CA SER A 26 -3.25 -21.34 5.31
C SER A 26 -3.01 -19.98 5.99
N ALA A 27 -3.45 -19.82 7.24
CA ALA A 27 -3.24 -18.61 8.03
C ALA A 27 -1.75 -18.29 8.22
N LYS A 28 -0.90 -19.30 8.43
CA LYS A 28 0.55 -19.12 8.55
C LYS A 28 1.18 -18.59 7.26
N LYS A 29 0.68 -18.99 6.09
CA LYS A 29 1.18 -18.50 4.79
C LYS A 29 0.64 -17.12 4.42
N ILE A 30 -0.65 -16.89 4.68
CA ILE A 30 -1.36 -15.69 4.20
C ILE A 30 -1.25 -14.53 5.19
N GLY A 31 -1.16 -14.81 6.50
CA GLY A 31 -1.07 -13.81 7.56
C GLY A 31 0.03 -12.77 7.33
N PRO A 32 1.29 -13.18 7.07
CA PRO A 32 2.37 -12.24 6.79
C PRO A 32 2.09 -11.34 5.58
N ILE A 33 1.45 -11.87 4.53
CA ILE A 33 1.12 -11.12 3.32
C ILE A 33 0.09 -10.03 3.66
N GLY A 34 -0.99 -10.39 4.36
CA GLY A 34 -2.02 -9.45 4.78
C GLY A 34 -1.48 -8.39 5.74
N SER A 35 -0.76 -8.81 6.78
CA SER A 35 -0.15 -7.92 7.77
C SER A 35 0.84 -6.94 7.13
N GLY A 36 1.69 -7.41 6.21
CA GLY A 36 2.63 -6.55 5.50
C GLY A 36 1.96 -5.59 4.52
N PHE A 37 0.94 -6.05 3.80
CA PHE A 37 0.16 -5.22 2.88
C PHE A 37 -0.50 -4.05 3.63
N VAL A 38 -1.24 -4.34 4.70
CA VAL A 38 -1.90 -3.30 5.51
C VAL A 38 -0.88 -2.36 6.14
N ALA A 39 0.18 -2.89 6.77
CA ALA A 39 1.21 -2.07 7.40
C ALA A 39 1.87 -1.09 6.42
N ARG A 40 2.31 -1.59 5.26
CA ARG A 40 3.00 -0.77 4.25
C ARG A 40 2.09 0.26 3.61
N TYR A 41 0.86 -0.14 3.24
CA TYR A 41 -0.07 0.77 2.57
C TYR A 41 -0.49 1.91 3.50
N ILE A 42 -0.90 1.59 4.73
CA ILE A 42 -1.28 2.59 5.72
C ILE A 42 -0.09 3.49 6.10
N CYS A 43 1.13 2.93 6.19
CA CYS A 43 2.33 3.75 6.40
C CYS A 43 2.51 4.77 5.28
N SER A 44 2.47 4.33 4.02
CA SER A 44 2.64 5.22 2.86
C SER A 44 1.53 6.27 2.79
N SER A 45 0.27 5.86 2.94
CA SER A 45 -0.86 6.79 2.87
C SER A 45 -0.80 7.84 3.97
N THR A 46 -0.36 7.47 5.17
CA THR A 46 -0.29 8.37 6.33
C THR A 46 0.92 9.29 6.26
N PHE A 47 2.13 8.75 6.05
CA PHE A 47 3.37 9.51 6.23
C PHE A 47 3.94 10.11 4.94
N ILE A 48 3.45 9.67 3.77
CA ILE A 48 3.85 10.23 2.47
C ILE A 48 2.70 11.07 1.90
N SER A 49 1.49 10.50 1.85
CA SER A 49 0.34 11.15 1.21
C SER A 49 -0.52 12.00 2.16
N ASP A 50 -0.23 11.99 3.47
CA ASP A 50 -0.98 12.71 4.50
C ASP A 50 -2.50 12.43 4.49
N ARG A 51 -2.89 11.20 4.14
CA ARG A 51 -4.28 10.75 4.13
C ARG A 51 -4.69 10.20 5.48
N ASP A 52 -5.98 10.35 5.81
CA ASP A 52 -6.56 9.74 7.00
C ASP A 52 -6.48 8.20 6.90
N PRO A 53 -5.80 7.52 7.84
CA PRO A 53 -5.60 6.08 7.78
C PRO A 53 -6.89 5.27 7.90
N ALA A 54 -7.90 5.78 8.63
CA ALA A 54 -9.17 5.07 8.78
C ALA A 54 -9.95 5.05 7.47
N THR A 55 -10.06 6.21 6.81
CA THR A 55 -10.69 6.35 5.48
C THR A 55 -9.98 5.46 4.47
N VAL A 56 -8.65 5.52 4.40
CA VAL A 56 -7.86 4.66 3.50
C VAL A 56 -8.13 3.18 3.78
N TYR A 57 -8.15 2.76 5.04
CA TYR A 57 -8.39 1.38 5.39
C TYR A 57 -9.77 0.88 4.94
N GLU A 58 -10.83 1.68 5.15
CA GLU A 58 -12.20 1.32 4.78
C GLU A 58 -12.47 1.41 3.27
N GLU A 59 -11.94 2.41 2.59
CA GLU A 59 -12.29 2.71 1.19
C GLU A 59 -11.29 2.13 0.19
N ASP A 60 -9.99 2.10 0.53
CA ASP A 60 -8.95 1.65 -0.41
C ASP A 60 -8.53 0.19 -0.15
N LEU A 61 -8.45 -0.24 1.12
CA LEU A 61 -7.88 -1.56 1.46
C LEU A 61 -8.93 -2.66 1.50
N LYS A 62 -9.97 -2.51 2.34
CA LYS A 62 -10.98 -3.56 2.53
C LYS A 62 -11.70 -3.97 1.25
N PRO A 63 -12.10 -3.05 0.35
CA PRO A 63 -12.83 -3.43 -0.86
C PRO A 63 -11.96 -4.17 -1.87
N VAL A 64 -10.65 -3.87 -1.89
CA VAL A 64 -9.69 -4.44 -2.86
C VAL A 64 -9.10 -5.75 -2.35
N ASN A 65 -8.85 -5.86 -1.05
CA ASN A 65 -8.24 -7.04 -0.45
C ASN A 65 -9.08 -7.58 0.71
N PRO A 66 -9.83 -8.68 0.50
CA PRO A 66 -10.65 -9.31 1.54
C PRO A 66 -9.86 -9.72 2.80
N LEU A 67 -8.55 -9.95 2.67
CA LEU A 67 -7.71 -10.26 3.82
C LEU A 67 -7.58 -9.09 4.77
N ALA A 68 -7.65 -7.85 4.28
CA ALA A 68 -7.52 -6.65 5.11
C ALA A 68 -8.56 -6.66 6.24
N ALA A 69 -9.77 -7.14 5.99
CA ALA A 69 -10.83 -7.26 7.00
C ALA A 69 -10.44 -8.10 8.23
N PHE A 70 -9.43 -8.97 8.13
CA PHE A 70 -8.92 -9.81 9.21
C PHE A 70 -7.60 -9.29 9.82
N ILE A 71 -7.17 -8.09 9.45
CA ILE A 71 -5.88 -7.51 9.85
C ILE A 71 -6.14 -6.21 10.59
N SER A 72 -5.80 -6.16 11.86
CA SER A 72 -5.77 -4.89 12.59
C SER A 72 -4.48 -4.13 12.28
N TYR A 73 -4.49 -2.82 12.49
CA TYR A 73 -3.29 -2.00 12.39
C TYR A 73 -3.13 -1.07 13.59
N THR A 74 -1.90 -0.67 13.86
CA THR A 74 -1.54 0.30 14.91
C THR A 74 -0.49 1.24 14.39
N ILE A 75 -0.67 2.54 14.62
CA ILE A 75 0.21 3.59 14.11
C ILE A 75 0.97 4.21 15.28
N ASP A 76 2.29 4.24 15.16
CA ASP A 76 3.16 5.07 15.98
C ASP A 76 3.57 6.30 15.17
N ARG A 77 2.97 7.45 15.49
CA ARG A 77 3.26 8.72 14.80
C ARG A 77 4.63 9.29 15.18
N LYS A 78 5.18 8.94 16.34
CA LYS A 78 6.48 9.42 16.81
C LYS A 78 7.60 8.72 16.05
N GLU A 79 7.55 7.39 15.98
CA GLU A 79 8.51 6.57 15.22
C GLU A 79 8.20 6.52 13.71
N LYS A 80 7.08 7.15 13.30
CA LYS A 80 6.49 7.10 11.96
C LYS A 80 6.41 5.67 11.42
N SER A 81 5.76 4.81 12.19
CA SER A 81 5.65 3.38 11.88
C SER A 81 4.23 2.85 12.01
N VAL A 82 3.95 1.75 11.32
CA VAL A 82 2.67 1.05 11.34
C VAL A 82 2.94 -0.44 11.50
N VAL A 83 2.21 -1.08 12.39
CA VAL A 83 2.19 -2.53 12.56
C VAL A 83 0.85 -3.05 12.09
N GLY A 84 0.86 -3.97 11.12
CA GLY A 84 -0.30 -4.76 10.73
C GLY A 84 -0.26 -6.12 11.42
N SER A 85 -1.40 -6.62 11.89
CA SER A 85 -1.48 -7.86 12.67
C SER A 85 -2.74 -8.68 12.36
N MET A 86 -2.56 -9.96 12.05
CA MET A 86 -3.64 -10.95 11.95
C MET A 86 -3.94 -11.53 13.33
N TYR A 87 -4.50 -10.71 14.22
CA TYR A 87 -4.90 -11.09 15.59
C TYR A 87 -3.82 -11.88 16.36
N GLY A 88 -2.55 -11.48 16.23
CA GLY A 88 -1.42 -12.08 16.94
C GLY A 88 -0.82 -13.34 16.30
N LEU A 89 -1.42 -13.89 15.23
CA LEU A 89 -0.82 -15.02 14.49
C LEU A 89 0.37 -14.58 13.63
N SER A 90 0.29 -13.38 13.07
CA SER A 90 1.34 -12.80 12.25
C SER A 90 1.29 -11.29 12.30
N SER A 91 2.41 -10.65 12.58
CA SER A 91 2.56 -9.20 12.55
C SER A 91 3.74 -8.80 11.67
N LEU A 92 3.59 -7.70 10.96
CA LEU A 92 4.69 -7.06 10.22
C LEU A 92 4.66 -5.56 10.45
N LYS A 93 5.86 -4.99 10.56
CA LYS A 93 6.07 -3.56 10.77
C LYS A 93 6.52 -2.92 9.47
N ALA A 94 5.91 -1.79 9.12
CA ALA A 94 6.44 -0.84 8.15
C ALA A 94 6.80 0.47 8.86
N PHE A 95 7.82 1.17 8.39
CA PHE A 95 8.15 2.49 8.91
C PHE A 95 8.64 3.42 7.82
N TYR A 96 8.36 4.70 8.00
CA TYR A 96 8.76 5.76 7.09
C TYR A 96 10.24 6.09 7.26
N ARG A 97 10.93 6.16 6.13
CA ARG A 97 12.33 6.51 6.00
C ARG A 97 12.43 7.71 5.08
N GLU A 98 13.02 8.78 5.60
CA GLU A 98 13.22 10.02 4.84
C GLU A 98 13.97 9.74 3.54
N GLY A 99 13.43 10.21 2.41
CA GLY A 99 13.98 9.97 1.08
C GLY A 99 13.75 8.56 0.48
N CYS A 100 13.16 7.62 1.22
CA CYS A 100 12.90 6.24 0.75
C CYS A 100 11.44 5.81 0.89
N GLY A 101 10.63 6.61 1.58
CA GLY A 101 9.24 6.29 1.87
C GLY A 101 9.10 5.18 2.92
N CYS A 102 7.97 4.47 2.89
CA CYS A 102 7.67 3.40 3.83
C CYS A 102 8.24 2.06 3.37
N SER A 103 9.00 1.41 4.25
CA SER A 103 9.60 0.09 4.01
C SER A 103 9.15 -0.92 5.07
N LEU A 104 8.95 -2.18 4.65
CA LEU A 104 8.66 -3.29 5.55
C LEU A 104 9.94 -3.81 6.22
N VAL A 105 9.85 -4.15 7.50
CA VAL A 105 10.91 -4.83 8.25
C VAL A 105 10.76 -6.33 8.07
N ILE A 106 11.47 -6.90 7.09
CA ILE A 106 11.45 -8.33 6.75
C ILE A 106 12.89 -8.82 6.70
N ASP A 107 13.17 -9.93 7.40
CA ASP A 107 14.49 -10.56 7.47
C ASP A 107 15.63 -9.59 7.84
N THR A 108 15.30 -8.54 8.59
CA THR A 108 16.22 -7.49 9.07
C THR A 108 15.61 -6.79 10.28
N THR A 109 16.36 -5.87 10.88
CA THR A 109 15.87 -5.00 11.94
C THR A 109 15.67 -3.57 11.44
N GLU A 110 14.75 -2.85 12.07
CA GLU A 110 14.58 -1.42 11.81
C GLU A 110 15.88 -0.63 12.02
N LYS A 111 16.69 -1.02 13.03
CA LYS A 111 17.98 -0.40 13.31
C LYS A 111 18.93 -0.53 12.12
N GLU A 112 19.05 -1.73 11.54
CA GLU A 112 19.87 -1.96 10.36
C GLU A 112 19.37 -1.16 9.17
N MET A 113 18.05 -1.15 8.93
CA MET A 113 17.44 -0.38 7.85
C MET A 113 17.63 1.13 8.01
N ARG A 114 17.59 1.66 9.24
CA ARG A 114 17.87 3.08 9.53
C ARG A 114 19.36 3.41 9.33
N ALA A 115 20.25 2.45 9.52
CA ALA A 115 21.69 2.62 9.30
C ALA A 115 22.10 2.53 7.81
N GLN A 116 21.23 2.02 6.94
CA GLN A 116 21.51 1.92 5.51
C GLN A 116 21.67 3.30 4.86
N LYS A 117 22.79 3.49 4.15
CA LYS A 117 23.01 4.64 3.27
C LYS A 117 22.57 4.25 1.85
N LEU A 118 21.38 4.70 1.46
CA LEU A 118 20.81 4.39 0.14
C LEU A 118 21.30 5.31 -0.97
N VAL A 119 21.71 6.52 -0.59
CA VAL A 119 22.23 7.52 -1.51
C VAL A 119 23.74 7.60 -1.32
N PRO A 120 24.55 7.33 -2.36
CA PRO A 120 25.99 7.48 -2.25
C PRO A 120 26.36 8.94 -2.02
N PRO A 121 27.48 9.22 -1.32
CA PRO A 121 28.03 10.58 -1.24
C PRO A 121 28.16 11.18 -2.65
N GLY A 122 27.70 12.42 -2.83
CA GLY A 122 27.76 13.09 -4.13
C GLY A 122 26.64 12.75 -5.14
N PHE A 123 25.65 11.92 -4.78
CA PHE A 123 24.52 11.64 -5.68
C PHE A 123 23.80 12.90 -6.18
N THR A 124 23.68 13.93 -5.33
CA THR A 124 23.08 15.21 -5.69
C THR A 124 24.03 16.14 -6.45
N GLU A 125 25.34 15.93 -6.36
CA GLU A 125 26.35 16.76 -7.02
C GLU A 125 26.30 16.60 -8.54
N ASN A 126 26.00 15.38 -9.00
CA ASN A 126 25.85 15.07 -10.42
C ASN A 126 24.40 15.14 -10.91
N ARG A 127 23.47 15.71 -10.11
CA ARG A 127 22.09 15.89 -10.57
C ARG A 127 22.14 16.85 -11.76
N PRO A 128 21.62 16.45 -12.95
CA PRO A 128 21.53 17.36 -14.08
C PRO A 128 20.77 18.60 -13.65
N GLN A 129 21.43 19.76 -13.74
CA GLN A 129 20.73 21.02 -13.60
C GLN A 129 19.72 21.09 -14.75
N ARG A 130 18.49 21.46 -14.43
CA ARG A 130 17.42 21.59 -15.41
C ARG A 130 17.21 23.10 -15.64
N PRO A 131 17.78 23.67 -16.72
CA PRO A 131 17.67 25.10 -16.97
C PRO A 131 16.21 25.52 -17.15
N GLU A 132 15.84 26.68 -16.60
CA GLU A 132 14.46 27.18 -16.65
C GLU A 132 14.07 27.74 -18.03
N ASP A 133 15.04 28.00 -18.89
CA ASP A 133 14.88 28.62 -20.20
C ASP A 133 14.71 27.59 -21.34
N LEU A 134 15.15 26.35 -21.13
CA LEU A 134 15.03 25.27 -22.11
C LEU A 134 13.73 24.47 -21.92
N PRO A 135 13.07 24.07 -23.02
CA PRO A 135 11.90 23.21 -22.96
C PRO A 135 12.25 21.81 -22.44
N TRP A 136 11.26 21.12 -21.88
CA TRP A 136 11.38 19.69 -21.58
C TRP A 136 11.74 18.89 -22.84
N PRO A 137 12.63 17.87 -22.78
CA PRO A 137 13.29 17.31 -21.59
C PRO A 137 14.63 17.98 -21.21
N ALA A 138 15.11 18.94 -22.00
CA ALA A 138 16.39 19.60 -21.78
C ALA A 138 16.35 20.60 -20.61
N GLY A 139 15.18 21.13 -20.28
CA GLY A 139 14.96 22.07 -19.17
C GLY A 139 13.57 21.93 -18.52
N SER A 140 13.19 22.90 -17.71
CA SER A 140 11.93 22.94 -16.94
C SER A 140 10.90 23.87 -17.57
N LYS A 141 11.24 24.56 -18.66
CA LYS A 141 10.28 25.40 -19.36
C LYS A 141 9.17 24.52 -19.92
N ALA A 142 7.93 24.89 -19.64
CA ALA A 142 6.79 24.28 -20.29
C ALA A 142 6.95 24.45 -21.81
N THR A 143 6.82 23.34 -22.54
CA THR A 143 6.78 23.38 -24.01
C THR A 143 5.51 24.10 -24.44
N ASP A 144 5.63 24.98 -25.43
CA ASP A 144 4.46 25.64 -25.99
C ASP A 144 3.62 24.60 -26.75
N ALA A 145 2.33 24.53 -26.40
CA ALA A 145 1.33 23.68 -27.01
C ALA A 145 1.31 23.75 -28.55
N SER A 146 1.64 24.93 -29.10
CA SER A 146 1.70 25.17 -30.55
C SER A 146 2.87 24.45 -31.25
N GLN A 147 3.86 23.94 -30.49
CA GLN A 147 5.03 23.24 -31.03
C GLN A 147 4.80 21.73 -31.21
N VAL A 148 3.64 21.21 -30.81
CA VAL A 148 3.33 19.78 -30.92
C VAL A 148 2.60 19.51 -32.23
N GLU A 149 3.35 19.10 -33.26
CA GLU A 149 2.79 18.77 -34.57
C GLU A 149 1.86 17.55 -34.50
N GLY A 150 0.77 17.59 -35.27
CA GLY A 150 -0.18 16.48 -35.39
C GLY A 150 -1.19 16.33 -34.24
N ILE A 151 -1.19 17.25 -33.26
CA ILE A 151 -2.18 17.26 -32.16
C ILE A 151 -3.10 18.47 -32.29
N ASP A 152 -4.41 18.22 -32.31
CA ASP A 152 -5.42 19.27 -32.17
C ASP A 152 -5.51 19.70 -30.70
N MET A 153 -4.82 20.80 -30.37
CA MET A 153 -4.75 21.32 -29.00
C MET A 153 -6.11 21.79 -28.46
N ALA A 154 -7.04 22.21 -29.32
CA ALA A 154 -8.38 22.59 -28.88
C ALA A 154 -9.18 21.35 -28.46
N ARG A 155 -9.07 20.27 -29.24
CA ARG A 155 -9.69 18.98 -28.89
C ARG A 155 -9.08 18.36 -27.64
N LEU A 156 -7.75 18.46 -27.47
CA LEU A 156 -7.07 17.98 -26.27
C LEU A 156 -7.49 18.77 -25.04
N ALA A 157 -7.49 20.11 -25.10
CA ALA A 157 -7.93 20.97 -24.00
C ALA A 157 -9.35 20.61 -23.56
N LYS A 158 -10.28 20.48 -24.51
CA LYS A 158 -11.66 20.06 -24.22
C LYS A 158 -11.75 18.69 -23.54
N ALA A 159 -10.92 17.73 -23.96
CA ALA A 159 -10.90 16.40 -23.34
C ALA A 159 -10.33 16.46 -21.91
N MET A 160 -9.30 17.27 -21.67
CA MET A 160 -8.74 17.51 -20.34
C MET A 160 -9.78 18.17 -19.43
N ASP A 161 -10.40 19.27 -19.87
CA ASP A 161 -11.44 19.97 -19.11
C ASP A 161 -12.59 19.03 -18.74
N ALA A 162 -13.02 18.17 -19.67
CA ALA A 162 -14.07 17.20 -19.41
C ALA A 162 -13.65 16.07 -18.44
N ALA A 163 -12.37 15.69 -18.43
CA ALA A 163 -11.85 14.65 -17.54
C ALA A 163 -11.72 15.13 -16.09
N PHE A 164 -11.38 16.41 -15.89
CA PHE A 164 -11.25 17.04 -14.57
C PHE A 164 -12.50 17.84 -14.14
N ALA A 165 -13.58 17.79 -14.93
CA ALA A 165 -14.88 18.31 -14.52
C ALA A 165 -15.46 17.42 -13.43
N GLU A 166 -15.22 17.80 -12.17
CA GLU A 166 -15.77 17.11 -11.01
C GLU A 166 -17.30 17.27 -10.98
N PRO A 167 -18.05 16.17 -10.74
CA PRO A 167 -19.48 16.25 -10.49
C PRO A 167 -19.77 17.14 -9.27
N GLY A 168 -20.60 18.18 -9.47
CA GLY A 168 -21.13 18.99 -8.37
C GLY A 168 -22.25 18.25 -7.62
N PRO A 169 -22.76 18.81 -6.51
CA PRO A 169 -23.86 18.20 -5.73
C PRO A 169 -25.12 17.91 -6.57
N ASP A 170 -25.30 18.63 -7.68
CA ASP A 170 -26.46 18.49 -8.57
C ASP A 170 -26.24 17.52 -9.74
N ASN A 171 -25.05 16.92 -9.88
CA ASN A 171 -24.74 16.01 -10.96
C ASN A 171 -23.78 14.91 -10.48
N LEU A 172 -24.27 14.02 -9.62
CA LEU A 172 -23.54 12.85 -9.14
C LEU A 172 -23.40 11.85 -10.30
N ARG A 173 -22.16 11.58 -10.73
CA ARG A 173 -21.85 10.60 -11.78
C ARG A 173 -22.19 9.17 -11.37
#